data_AF-A0A1C5DZX7-F1
#
_entry.id   AF-A0A1C5DZX7-F1
#
_cell.length_a   1.000
_cell.length_b   1.000
_cell.length_c   1.000
_cell.angle_alpha   90.00
_cell.angle_beta   90.00
_cell.angle_gamma   90.00
#
_symmetry.space_group_name_H-M   'P 1'
#
loop_
_entity.id
_entity.type
_entity.pdbx_description
1 polymer ?
#
loop_
_entity_poly.entity_id
_entity_poly.type
_entity_poly.pdbx_seq_one_letter_code
_entity_poly.pdbx_strand_id
1 'polypeptide(L)' 'TDEGGRGLFLVAQMVQRWGTRYTSKGKIIWTEQDLPPEERPLPVTGL' A
#
# COMPACT_ATOMS: atom_id res chain seq x y z
N THR A 1 3.08 20.57 -8.26
CA THR A 1 1.99 20.87 -7.33
C THR A 1 1.33 19.58 -6.97
N ASP A 2 1.33 19.22 -5.68
CA ASP A 2 0.44 18.21 -5.11
C ASP A 2 -0.97 18.51 -5.63
N GLU A 3 -1.69 17.53 -6.17
CA GLU A 3 -3.03 17.68 -6.76
C GLU A 3 -4.11 18.03 -5.70
N GLY A 4 -3.87 19.01 -4.83
CA GLY A 4 -4.74 19.36 -3.71
C GLY A 4 -4.85 18.26 -2.64
N GLY A 5 -3.83 17.39 -2.52
CA GLY A 5 -3.85 16.25 -1.59
C GLY A 5 -4.65 15.04 -2.07
N ARG A 6 -5.15 15.03 -3.31
CA ARG A 6 -5.92 13.90 -3.87
C ARG A 6 -5.14 12.58 -3.94
N GLY A 7 -3.84 12.63 -4.22
CA GLY A 7 -3.00 11.42 -4.21
C GLY A 7 -2.97 10.73 -2.84
N LEU A 8 -2.86 11.54 -1.78
CA LEU A 8 -2.89 11.02 -0.41
C LEU A 8 -4.30 10.51 -0.03
N PHE A 9 -5.35 11.18 -0.49
CA PHE A 9 -6.73 10.72 -0.31
C PHE A 9 -6.95 9.34 -0.95
N LEU A 10 -6.52 9.15 -2.20
CA LEU A 10 -6.63 7.87 -2.89
C LEU A 10 -5.86 6.75 -2.17
N VAL A 11 -4.63 7.04 -1.76
CA VAL A 11 -3.82 6.11 -0.96
C VAL A 11 -4.55 5.72 0.33
N ALA A 12 -5.11 6.69 1.06
CA ALA A 12 -5.84 6.45 2.30
C ALA A 12 -7.14 5.63 2.11
N GLN A 13 -7.69 5.56 0.89
CA GLN A 13 -8.83 4.69 0.57
C GLN A 13 -8.41 3.24 0.25
N MET A 14 -7.15 3.00 -0.13
CA MET A 14 -6.67 1.70 -0.61
C MET A 14 -5.95 0.88 0.44
N VAL A 15 -5.42 1.51 1.50
CA VAL A 15 -4.56 0.84 2.49
C VAL A 15 -5.10 1.01 3.90
N GLN A 16 -5.01 -0.06 4.70
CA GLN A 16 -5.51 -0.04 6.08
C GLN A 16 -4.62 0.77 7.02
N ARG A 17 -3.31 0.82 6.74
CA ARG A 17 -2.34 1.55 7.56
C ARG A 17 -1.49 2.42 6.66
N TRP A 18 -1.35 3.67 7.05
CA TRP A 18 -0.51 4.64 6.39
C TRP A 18 -0.12 5.73 7.38
N GLY A 19 0.88 6.53 7.02
CA GLY A 19 1.29 7.66 7.83
C GLY A 19 2.11 8.66 7.05
N THR A 20 2.30 9.83 7.65
CA THR A 20 3.14 10.91 7.10
C THR A 20 4.11 11.38 8.17
N ARG A 21 5.38 11.59 7.77
CA ARG A 21 6.39 12.27 8.59
C ARG A 21 6.91 13.47 7.83
N TYR A 22 6.76 14.65 8.42
CA TYR A 22 7.36 15.88 7.89
C TYR A 22 8.81 16.01 8.34
N THR A 23 9.67 16.51 7.45
CA THR A 23 11.09 16.76 7.66
C THR A 23 11.44 18.13 7.11
N SER A 24 12.61 18.67 7.45
CA SER A 24 13.08 19.95 6.89
C SER A 24 13.25 19.94 5.37
N LYS A 25 13.37 18.75 4.74
CA LYS A 25 13.56 18.58 3.29
C LYS A 25 12.28 18.21 2.54
N GLY A 26 11.15 18.08 3.24
CA GLY A 26 9.88 17.65 2.66
C GLY A 26 9.18 16.60 3.52
N LYS A 27 8.31 15.80 2.91
CA LYS A 27 7.51 14.77 3.59
C LYS A 27 7.90 13.37 3.15
N ILE A 28 7.77 12.43 4.08
CA ILE A 28 7.82 10.99 3.84
C ILE A 28 6.42 10.46 4.05
N ILE A 29 5.92 9.66 3.11
CA ILE A 29 4.64 8.95 3.19
C ILE A 29 4.94 7.45 3.16
N TRP A 30 4.28 6.67 4.00
CA TRP A 30 4.37 5.20 3.99
C TRP A 30 2.98 4.59 4.04
N THR A 31 2.86 3.39 3.49
CA THR A 31 1.61 2.64 3.34
C THR A 31 1.88 1.15 3.54
N GLU A 32 0.97 0.43 4.17
CA GLU A 32 1.04 -1.02 4.36
C GLU A 32 -0.14 -1.68 3.63
N GLN A 33 0.15 -2.68 2.80
CA GLN A 33 -0.84 -3.48 2.10
C GLN A 33 -0.57 -4.95 2.40
N ASP A 34 -1.61 -5.68 2.80
CA ASP A 34 -1.54 -7.12 2.96
C ASP A 34 -1.24 -7.76 1.59
N LEU A 35 -0.25 -8.64 1.57
CA LEU A 35 -0.01 -9.45 0.39
C LEU A 35 -1.17 -10.46 0.25
N PRO A 36 -1.64 -10.72 -0.98
CA PRO A 36 -2.60 -11.80 -1.17
C PRO A 36 -1.99 -13.11 -0.64
N PRO A 37 -2.81 -14.04 -0.15
CA PRO A 37 -2.32 -15.35 0.25
C PRO A 37 -1.53 -15.95 -0.91
N GLU A 38 -0.38 -16.55 -0.60
CA GLU A 38 0.39 -17.30 -1.58
C GLU A 38 -0.54 -18.37 -2.17
N GLU A 39 -0.91 -18.21 -3.45
CA GLU A 39 -1.55 -19.28 -4.21
C GLU A 39 -0.51 -20.40 -4.34
N ARG A 40 -0.45 -21.27 -3.33
CA ARG A 40 0.27 -22.52 -3.46
C ARG A 40 -0.51 -23.34 -4.49
N PRO A 41 0.01 -23.54 -5.72
CA PRO A 41 -0.67 -24.42 -6.66
C PRO A 41 -0.86 -25.77 -5.95
N LEU A 42 -2.10 -26.28 -5.96
CA LEU A 42 -2.38 -27.58 -5.38
C LEU A 42 -1.44 -28.61 -6.03
N PRO A 43 -0.85 -29.54 -5.26
CA PRO A 43 -0.08 -30.61 -5.86
C PRO A 43 -0.98 -31.29 -6.89
N VAL A 44 -0.51 -31.33 -8.14
CA VAL A 44 -1.19 -32.07 -9.20
C VAL A 44 -0.99 -33.54 -8.85
N THR A 45 -1.89 -34.09 -8.03
CA THR A 45 -1.89 -35.51 -7.73
C THR A 45 -2.35 -36.21 -9.01
N GLY A 46 -1.39 -36.74 -9.77
CA GLY A 46 -1.67 -37.57 -10.93
C GLY A 46 -2.49 -38.79 -10.52
N LEU A 47 -3.54 -39.06 -11.29
CA LEU A 47 -4.25 -40.34 -11.34
C LEU A 47 -3.34 -41.42 -11.95
#